data_AF-A0ABD3R1Z2-F1
#
_entry.id   AF-A0ABD3R1Z2-F1
#
_cell.length_a   1.000
_cell.length_b   1.000
_cell.length_c   1.000
_cell.angle_alpha   90.00
_cell.angle_beta   90.00
_cell.angle_gamma   90.00
#
_symmetry.space_group_name_H-M   'P 1'
#
loop_
_entity.id
_entity.type
_entity.pdbx_description
1 polymer ?
#
loop_
_entity_poly.entity_id
_entity_poly.type
_entity_poly.pdbx_seq_one_letter_code
_entity_poly.pdbx_strand_id
1 'polypeptide(L)'
;MSYVRLVFDTATLWKFGLINKEKILNRAIFLETIAAMPGMVAAIIQHFRSLRNMTRDRGMLNMFLKEVNNERMHLLTFIRMKEPGTVFCAAVIRAKFGFGRFFLAAYMINPAWCHRFVGYVEEEACHTYTRILREMEDVPRGSELARWKDKDAPKIARGMVYDEMKAVRADEAEHRDFNHAMSGLPDNAINPLYDPGEKMDVMLKKYVEDMMEKEANKHGENCSCLRRCYCFR
;
A
#
# COMPACT_ATOMS: atom_id res chain seq x y z
N MET A 1 5.65 10.44 -21.52
CA MET A 1 6.05 9.01 -21.48
C MET A 1 7.44 8.92 -20.88
N SER A 2 7.54 8.53 -19.61
CA SER A 2 8.84 8.35 -18.95
C SER A 2 9.67 7.29 -19.70
N TYR A 3 10.98 7.53 -19.86
CA TYR A 3 11.91 6.57 -20.49
C TYR A 3 11.86 5.19 -19.82
N VAL A 4 11.66 5.17 -18.49
CA VAL A 4 11.50 3.94 -17.70
C VAL A 4 10.28 3.14 -18.16
N ARG A 5 9.14 3.82 -18.40
CA ARG A 5 7.92 3.18 -18.92
C ARG A 5 8.15 2.61 -20.31
N LEU A 6 8.84 3.33 -21.19
CA LEU A 6 9.12 2.84 -22.54
C LEU A 6 9.94 1.55 -22.51
N VAL A 7 11.03 1.54 -21.72
CA VAL A 7 11.89 0.36 -21.58
C VAL A 7 11.12 -0.82 -21.00
N PHE A 8 10.36 -0.60 -19.93
CA PHE A 8 9.62 -1.68 -19.28
C PHE A 8 8.46 -2.22 -20.13
N ASP A 9 7.67 -1.35 -20.76
CA ASP A 9 6.57 -1.73 -21.65
C ASP A 9 7.08 -2.50 -22.87
N THR A 10 8.28 -2.17 -23.37
CA THR A 10 8.92 -2.88 -24.47
C THR A 10 9.45 -4.24 -24.01
N ALA A 11 10.16 -4.29 -22.87
CA ALA A 11 10.73 -5.52 -22.33
C ALA A 11 9.66 -6.54 -21.91
N THR A 12 8.51 -6.08 -21.43
CA THR A 12 7.37 -6.95 -21.03
C THR A 12 6.41 -7.24 -22.17
N LEU A 13 6.69 -6.74 -23.39
CA LEU A 13 5.80 -6.81 -24.55
C LEU A 13 4.38 -6.30 -24.24
N TRP A 14 4.25 -5.37 -23.30
CA TRP A 14 2.96 -4.84 -22.84
C TRP A 14 2.19 -4.09 -23.95
N LYS A 15 2.92 -3.52 -24.90
CA LYS A 15 2.33 -2.84 -26.08
C LYS A 15 1.95 -3.79 -27.21
N PHE A 16 2.35 -5.07 -27.15
CA PHE A 16 2.20 -6.01 -28.25
C PHE A 16 1.18 -7.10 -27.94
N GLY A 17 0.15 -7.23 -28.79
CA GLY A 17 -0.91 -8.23 -28.68
C GLY A 17 -1.98 -7.90 -27.63
N LEU A 18 -2.96 -8.79 -27.49
CA LEU A 18 -4.07 -8.64 -26.54
C LEU A 18 -3.57 -8.73 -25.09
N ILE A 19 -4.24 -7.99 -24.20
CA ILE A 19 -4.06 -8.09 -22.75
C ILE A 19 -4.77 -9.36 -22.27
N ASN A 20 -4.05 -10.21 -21.54
CA ASN A 20 -4.60 -11.41 -20.92
C ASN A 20 -4.19 -11.47 -19.45
N LYS A 21 -4.83 -12.38 -18.70
CA LYS A 21 -4.57 -12.60 -17.28
C LYS A 21 -3.08 -12.77 -16.98
N GLU A 22 -2.39 -13.59 -17.78
CA GLU A 22 -0.99 -13.93 -17.55
C GLU A 22 -0.04 -12.74 -17.69
N LYS A 23 -0.28 -11.87 -18.68
CA LYS A 23 0.46 -10.61 -18.88
C LYS A 23 0.21 -9.62 -17.76
N ILE A 24 -1.04 -9.48 -17.32
CA ILE A 24 -1.41 -8.61 -16.20
C ILE A 24 -0.66 -9.05 -14.95
N LEU A 25 -0.77 -10.34 -14.59
CA LEU A 25 -0.13 -10.86 -13.37
C LEU A 25 1.40 -10.82 -13.45
N ASN A 26 2.02 -11.14 -14.60
CA ASN A 26 3.47 -10.98 -14.76
C ASN A 26 3.93 -9.55 -14.55
N ARG A 27 3.18 -8.59 -15.11
CA ARG A 27 3.49 -7.17 -14.99
C ARG A 27 3.36 -6.70 -13.55
N ALA A 28 2.21 -6.98 -12.93
CA ALA A 28 1.93 -6.57 -11.56
C ALA A 28 2.97 -7.17 -10.61
N ILE A 29 3.14 -8.51 -10.57
CA ILE A 29 4.11 -9.17 -9.68
C ILE A 29 5.52 -8.58 -9.82
N PHE A 30 5.96 -8.28 -11.05
CA PHE A 30 7.28 -7.68 -11.25
C PHE A 30 7.38 -6.28 -10.66
N LEU A 31 6.40 -5.41 -10.96
CA LEU A 31 6.39 -4.01 -10.52
C LEU A 31 6.17 -3.91 -9.01
N GLU A 32 5.19 -4.61 -8.44
CA GLU A 32 4.91 -4.63 -6.99
C GLU A 32 6.13 -5.08 -6.16
N THR A 33 6.99 -5.94 -6.72
CA THR A 33 8.22 -6.36 -6.03
C THR A 33 9.24 -5.23 -5.89
N ILE A 34 9.22 -4.27 -6.83
CA ILE A 34 10.13 -3.13 -6.87
C ILE A 34 9.50 -1.90 -6.20
N ALA A 35 8.18 -1.74 -6.28
CA ALA A 35 7.41 -0.61 -5.74
C ALA A 35 7.50 -0.48 -4.22
N ALA A 36 7.67 -1.58 -3.48
CA ALA A 36 7.94 -1.52 -2.04
C ALA A 36 9.34 -0.98 -1.66
N MET A 37 10.27 -0.83 -2.60
CA MET A 37 11.66 -0.45 -2.29
C MET A 37 11.86 1.01 -1.91
N PRO A 38 11.30 2.00 -2.65
CA PRO A 38 11.44 3.41 -2.32
C PRO A 38 10.98 3.74 -0.90
N GLY A 39 9.78 3.31 -0.50
CA GLY A 39 9.28 3.49 0.85
C GLY A 39 10.18 2.87 1.91
N MET A 40 10.78 1.70 1.64
CA MET A 40 11.69 1.03 2.58
C MET A 40 13.00 1.81 2.73
N VAL A 41 13.56 2.33 1.63
CA VAL A 41 14.76 3.18 1.66
C VAL A 41 14.48 4.46 2.44
N ALA A 42 13.35 5.12 2.16
CA ALA A 42 12.92 6.32 2.88
C ALA A 42 12.76 6.04 4.38
N ALA A 43 12.11 4.94 4.76
CA ALA A 43 11.94 4.50 6.14
C ALA A 43 13.28 4.28 6.85
N ILE A 44 14.22 3.57 6.24
CA ILE A 44 15.54 3.29 6.83
C ILE A 44 16.33 4.59 7.04
N ILE A 45 16.38 5.46 6.04
CA ILE A 45 17.11 6.73 6.13
C ILE A 45 16.47 7.64 7.19
N GLN A 46 15.15 7.75 7.19
CA GLN A 46 14.41 8.52 8.17
C GLN A 46 14.64 8.00 9.60
N HIS A 47 14.62 6.67 9.78
CA HIS A 47 14.90 6.03 11.06
C HIS A 47 16.31 6.35 11.56
N PHE A 48 17.34 6.18 10.73
CA PHE A 48 18.72 6.49 11.13
C PHE A 48 18.94 7.98 11.37
N ARG A 49 18.29 8.86 10.59
CA ARG A 49 18.34 10.31 10.79
C ARG A 49 17.74 10.71 12.15
N SER A 50 16.60 10.13 12.53
CA SER A 50 15.98 10.33 13.84
C SER A 50 16.90 9.88 14.97
N LEU A 51 17.46 8.68 14.88
CA LEU A 51 18.40 8.13 15.88
C LEU A 51 19.69 8.95 16.01
N ARG A 52 20.30 9.33 14.88
CA ARG A 52 21.54 10.12 14.87
C ARG A 52 21.35 11.49 15.52
N ASN A 53 20.22 12.12 15.29
CA ASN A 53 19.93 13.47 15.77
C ASN A 53 19.20 13.49 17.11
N MET A 54 18.80 12.33 17.65
CA MET A 54 17.96 12.19 18.84
C MET A 54 16.66 13.02 18.76
N THR A 55 16.06 13.11 17.57
CA THR A 55 14.85 13.92 17.30
C THR A 55 13.64 13.07 16.97
N ARG A 56 12.45 13.53 17.38
CA ARG A 56 11.17 12.89 16.99
C ARG A 56 10.97 12.88 15.47
N ASP A 57 10.45 11.76 14.97
CA ASP A 57 10.18 11.47 13.56
C ASP A 57 8.93 12.17 13.01
N ARG A 58 8.01 12.61 13.89
CA ARG A 58 6.76 13.31 13.53
C ARG A 58 5.83 12.52 12.59
N GLY A 59 5.93 11.19 12.61
CA GLY A 59 4.97 10.28 11.95
C GLY A 59 5.36 9.82 10.56
N MET A 60 6.52 10.26 10.04
CA MET A 60 7.02 9.93 8.70
C MET A 60 7.37 8.45 8.55
N LEU A 61 8.09 7.87 9.51
CA LEU A 61 8.51 6.48 9.50
C LEU A 61 7.33 5.51 9.38
N ASN A 62 6.30 5.72 10.22
CA ASN A 62 5.12 4.88 10.21
C ASN A 62 4.38 4.94 8.87
N MET A 63 4.42 6.09 8.20
CA MET A 63 3.78 6.26 6.91
C MET A 63 4.53 5.50 5.81
N PHE A 64 5.86 5.65 5.73
CA PHE A 64 6.66 4.89 4.77
C PHE A 64 6.52 3.38 4.99
N LEU A 65 6.46 2.92 6.25
CA LEU A 65 6.24 1.50 6.55
C LEU A 65 4.82 1.02 6.19
N LYS A 66 3.81 1.90 6.20
CA LYS A 66 2.47 1.57 5.71
C LYS A 66 2.45 1.40 4.20
N GLU A 67 3.03 2.34 3.46
CA GLU A 67 3.20 2.26 1.99
C GLU A 67 3.92 0.95 1.62
N VAL A 68 5.08 0.68 2.22
CA VAL A 68 5.82 -0.58 2.02
C VAL A 68 4.99 -1.83 2.29
N ASN A 69 4.17 -1.80 3.34
CA ASN A 69 3.30 -2.93 3.65
C ASN A 69 2.17 -3.05 2.65
N ASN A 70 1.60 -1.95 2.18
CA ASN A 70 0.54 -1.93 1.19
C ASN A 70 1.01 -2.57 -0.13
N GLU A 71 2.13 -2.07 -0.67
CA GLU A 71 2.81 -2.63 -1.86
C GLU A 71 3.14 -4.13 -1.71
N ARG A 72 3.62 -4.52 -0.54
CA ARG A 72 3.90 -5.94 -0.24
C ARG A 72 2.62 -6.78 -0.24
N MET A 73 1.50 -6.23 0.21
CA MET A 73 0.22 -6.93 0.21
C MET A 73 -0.30 -7.10 -1.22
N HIS A 74 -0.16 -6.10 -2.10
CA HIS A 74 -0.48 -6.23 -3.52
C HIS A 74 0.31 -7.39 -4.16
N LEU A 75 1.63 -7.43 -3.95
CA LEU A 75 2.48 -8.53 -4.43
C LEU A 75 1.99 -9.90 -3.94
N LEU A 76 1.71 -10.01 -2.64
CA LEU A 76 1.27 -11.27 -2.04
C LEU A 76 -0.10 -11.70 -2.56
N THR A 77 -1.00 -10.76 -2.85
CA THR A 77 -2.27 -11.02 -3.52
C THR A 77 -2.03 -11.62 -4.91
N PHE A 78 -1.18 -11.02 -5.74
CA PHE A 78 -0.98 -11.48 -7.11
C PHE A 78 -0.23 -12.82 -7.21
N ILE A 79 0.74 -13.09 -6.32
CA ILE A 79 1.43 -14.38 -6.26
C ILE A 79 0.45 -15.52 -5.91
N ARG A 80 -0.64 -15.25 -5.18
CA ARG A 80 -1.68 -16.26 -4.94
C ARG A 80 -2.54 -16.56 -6.17
N MET A 81 -2.51 -15.69 -7.18
CA MET A 81 -3.22 -15.88 -8.45
C MET A 81 -2.34 -16.52 -9.53
N LYS A 82 -1.01 -16.48 -9.37
CA LYS A 82 -0.05 -16.99 -10.34
C LYS A 82 1.25 -17.43 -9.69
N GLU A 83 1.73 -18.61 -10.08
CA GLU A 83 3.05 -19.10 -9.73
C GLU A 83 4.10 -18.57 -10.73
N PRO A 84 5.05 -17.73 -10.29
CA PRO A 84 6.08 -17.21 -11.18
C PRO A 84 7.15 -18.28 -11.48
N GLY A 85 7.63 -18.31 -12.73
CA GLY A 85 8.71 -19.22 -13.13
C GLY A 85 10.08 -18.81 -12.57
N THR A 86 11.01 -19.77 -12.51
CA THR A 86 12.37 -19.59 -11.95
C THR A 86 13.17 -18.48 -12.62
N VAL A 87 13.11 -18.38 -13.96
CA VAL A 87 13.79 -17.33 -14.73
C VAL A 87 13.24 -15.95 -14.39
N PHE A 88 11.91 -15.84 -14.24
CA PHE A 88 11.25 -14.59 -13.84
C PHE A 88 11.67 -14.18 -12.42
N CYS A 89 11.67 -15.12 -11.46
CA CYS A 89 12.14 -14.87 -10.11
C CYS A 89 13.60 -14.38 -10.06
N ALA A 90 14.49 -14.99 -10.87
CA ALA A 90 15.88 -14.55 -10.97
C ALA A 90 15.99 -13.12 -11.53
N ALA A 91 15.17 -12.77 -12.53
CA ALA A 91 15.10 -11.42 -13.08
C ALA A 91 14.63 -10.41 -12.03
N VAL A 92 13.59 -10.74 -11.25
CA VAL A 92 13.07 -9.91 -10.16
C VAL A 92 14.13 -9.66 -9.10
N ILE A 93 14.87 -10.69 -8.66
CA ILE A 93 15.95 -10.53 -7.67
C ILE A 93 17.02 -9.56 -8.18
N ARG A 94 17.44 -9.72 -9.44
CA ARG A 94 18.44 -8.83 -10.06
C ARG A 94 17.94 -7.39 -10.15
N ALA A 95 16.70 -7.20 -10.59
CA ALA A 95 16.08 -5.88 -10.71
C ALA A 95 15.96 -5.19 -9.35
N LYS A 96 15.45 -5.92 -8.34
CA LYS A 96 15.34 -5.43 -6.96
C LYS A 96 16.68 -4.97 -6.42
N PHE A 97 17.72 -5.77 -6.59
CA PHE A 97 19.04 -5.45 -6.09
C PHE A 97 19.68 -4.25 -6.81
N GLY A 98 19.57 -4.19 -8.13
CA GLY A 98 20.08 -3.06 -8.93
C GLY A 98 19.35 -1.76 -8.61
N PHE A 99 18.01 -1.79 -8.67
CA PHE A 99 17.17 -0.63 -8.38
C PHE A 99 17.35 -0.14 -6.94
N GLY A 100 17.34 -1.04 -5.95
CA GLY A 100 17.51 -0.66 -4.55
C GLY A 100 18.81 0.06 -4.25
N ARG A 101 19.92 -0.42 -4.82
CA ARG A 101 21.23 0.23 -4.64
C ARG A 101 21.29 1.60 -5.29
N PHE A 102 20.76 1.70 -6.51
CA PHE A 102 20.68 2.97 -7.22
C PHE A 102 19.79 3.97 -6.47
N PHE A 103 18.59 3.55 -6.08
CA PHE A 103 17.63 4.39 -5.40
C PHE A 103 18.12 4.83 -4.02
N LEU A 104 18.79 3.94 -3.27
CA LEU A 104 19.45 4.29 -2.01
C LEU A 104 20.48 5.41 -2.20
N ALA A 105 21.36 5.28 -3.20
CA ALA A 105 22.34 6.31 -3.52
C ALA A 105 21.67 7.62 -3.94
N ALA A 106 20.65 7.58 -4.80
CA ALA A 106 19.91 8.75 -5.24
C ALA A 106 19.20 9.45 -4.07
N TYR A 107 18.58 8.69 -3.17
CA TYR A 107 17.85 9.23 -2.03
C TYR A 107 18.77 9.92 -1.02
N MET A 108 19.98 9.40 -0.82
CA MET A 108 21.00 10.08 0.00
C MET A 108 21.45 11.42 -0.59
N ILE A 109 21.38 11.60 -1.91
CA ILE A 109 21.77 12.83 -2.59
C ILE A 109 20.61 13.82 -2.64
N ASN A 110 19.42 13.38 -3.06
CA ASN A 110 18.25 14.24 -3.22
C ASN A 110 16.93 13.48 -2.96
N PRO A 111 16.43 13.49 -1.71
CA PRO A 111 15.18 12.80 -1.36
C PRO A 111 13.95 13.43 -2.04
N ALA A 112 13.94 14.75 -2.25
CA ALA A 112 12.82 15.44 -2.90
C ALA A 112 12.64 14.99 -4.36
N TRP A 113 13.75 14.81 -5.08
CA TRP A 113 13.72 14.24 -6.42
C TRP A 113 13.23 12.79 -6.42
N CYS A 114 13.69 11.97 -5.47
CA CYS A 114 13.24 10.59 -5.32
C CYS A 114 11.73 10.49 -5.09
N HIS A 115 11.16 11.29 -4.19
CA HIS A 115 9.72 11.34 -3.97
C HIS A 115 8.96 11.82 -5.21
N ARG A 116 9.47 12.82 -5.92
CA ARG A 116 8.87 13.27 -7.18
C ARG A 116 8.89 12.16 -8.24
N PHE A 117 9.99 11.42 -8.32
CA PHE A 117 10.15 10.28 -9.23
C PHE A 117 9.14 9.17 -8.92
N VAL A 118 9.00 8.79 -7.64
CA VAL A 118 8.02 7.77 -7.21
C VAL A 118 6.61 8.23 -7.51
N GLY A 119 6.25 9.49 -7.22
CA GLY A 119 4.92 10.02 -7.57
C GLY A 119 4.58 9.85 -9.06
N TYR A 120 5.54 10.09 -9.96
CA TYR A 120 5.34 9.81 -11.39
C TYR A 120 5.25 8.32 -11.73
N VAL A 121 5.91 7.44 -10.98
CA VAL A 121 5.75 5.98 -11.14
C VAL A 121 4.31 5.59 -10.78
N GLU A 122 3.77 6.15 -9.69
CA GLU A 122 2.40 5.84 -9.24
C GLU A 122 1.31 6.46 -10.14
N GLU A 123 1.58 7.60 -10.78
CA GLU A 123 0.74 8.09 -11.89
C GLU A 123 0.61 7.04 -13.00
N GLU A 124 1.75 6.45 -13.39
CA GLU A 124 1.79 5.45 -14.44
C GLU A 124 1.17 4.11 -13.97
N ALA A 125 1.25 3.78 -12.68
CA ALA A 125 0.55 2.65 -12.06
C ALA A 125 -0.98 2.85 -12.10
N CYS A 126 -1.47 4.03 -11.68
CA CYS A 126 -2.87 4.42 -11.78
C CYS A 126 -3.41 4.29 -13.22
N HIS A 127 -2.64 4.76 -14.20
CA HIS A 127 -2.98 4.62 -15.62
C HIS A 127 -2.99 3.15 -16.07
N THR A 128 -2.04 2.34 -15.59
CA THR A 128 -1.95 0.91 -15.92
C THR A 128 -3.17 0.15 -15.39
N TYR A 129 -3.51 0.31 -14.10
CA TYR A 129 -4.68 -0.37 -13.52
C TYR A 129 -6.00 0.14 -14.10
N THR A 130 -6.10 1.44 -14.42
CA THR A 130 -7.28 1.96 -15.14
C THR A 130 -7.45 1.29 -16.50
N ARG A 131 -6.36 1.07 -17.24
CA ARG A 131 -6.42 0.34 -18.51
C ARG A 131 -6.83 -1.11 -18.31
N ILE A 132 -6.25 -1.79 -17.31
CA ILE A 132 -6.60 -3.18 -16.98
C ILE A 132 -8.10 -3.31 -16.68
N LEU A 133 -8.65 -2.42 -15.84
CA LEU A 133 -10.06 -2.43 -15.47
C LEU A 133 -10.99 -2.25 -16.67
N ARG A 134 -10.67 -1.30 -17.58
CA ARG A 134 -11.43 -1.11 -18.83
C ARG A 134 -11.39 -2.36 -19.70
N GLU A 135 -10.23 -2.95 -19.87
CA GLU A 135 -10.07 -4.16 -20.69
C GLU A 135 -10.82 -5.35 -20.07
N MET A 136 -10.93 -5.43 -18.75
CA MET A 136 -11.77 -6.42 -18.07
C MET A 136 -13.28 -6.19 -18.26
N GLU A 137 -13.71 -4.94 -18.49
CA GLU A 137 -15.10 -4.58 -18.78
C GLU A 137 -15.49 -4.80 -20.24
N ASP A 138 -14.61 -4.44 -21.16
CA ASP A 138 -14.87 -4.39 -22.61
C ASP A 138 -14.77 -5.76 -23.30
N VAL A 139 -14.20 -6.78 -22.62
CA VAL A 139 -14.05 -8.11 -23.22
C VAL A 139 -15.39 -8.84 -23.41
N PRO A 140 -15.55 -9.62 -24.51
CA PRO A 140 -16.77 -10.41 -24.73
C PRO A 140 -17.11 -11.34 -23.56
N ARG A 141 -18.41 -11.43 -23.24
CA ARG A 141 -18.95 -12.37 -22.25
C ARG A 141 -18.59 -13.79 -22.67
N GLY A 142 -17.67 -14.42 -21.93
CA GLY A 142 -17.18 -15.78 -22.21
C GLY A 142 -15.67 -15.88 -22.42
N SER A 143 -14.97 -14.75 -22.61
CA SER A 143 -13.50 -14.73 -22.65
C SER A 143 -12.87 -15.16 -21.31
N GLU A 144 -11.62 -15.61 -21.34
CA GLU A 144 -10.87 -15.97 -20.12
C GLU A 144 -10.82 -14.79 -19.13
N LEU A 145 -10.63 -13.57 -19.65
CA LEU A 145 -10.53 -12.37 -18.83
C LEU A 145 -11.86 -12.00 -18.17
N ALA A 146 -12.99 -12.17 -18.88
CA ALA A 146 -14.33 -11.98 -18.29
C ALA A 146 -14.59 -12.97 -17.14
N ARG A 147 -14.20 -14.24 -17.30
CA ARG A 147 -14.34 -15.24 -16.23
C ARG A 147 -13.42 -14.96 -15.04
N TRP A 148 -12.23 -14.43 -15.29
CA TRP A 148 -11.29 -14.08 -14.24
C TRP A 148 -11.76 -12.86 -13.42
N LYS A 149 -12.39 -11.89 -14.07
CA LYS A 149 -12.99 -10.70 -13.43
C LYS A 149 -13.92 -11.07 -12.27
N ASP A 150 -14.79 -12.06 -12.51
CA ASP A 150 -15.85 -12.48 -11.59
C ASP A 150 -15.39 -13.59 -10.61
N LYS A 151 -14.09 -13.92 -10.60
CA LYS A 151 -13.53 -14.91 -9.66
C LYS A 151 -13.30 -14.26 -8.29
N ASP A 152 -13.48 -15.05 -7.24
CA ASP A 152 -13.09 -14.64 -5.88
C ASP A 152 -11.60 -14.30 -5.83
N ALA A 153 -11.28 -13.16 -5.22
CA ALA A 153 -9.92 -12.82 -4.88
C ALA A 153 -9.38 -13.82 -3.82
N PRO A 154 -8.05 -14.03 -3.75
CA PRO A 154 -7.46 -14.87 -2.72
C PRO A 154 -7.84 -14.35 -1.32
N LYS A 155 -7.91 -15.23 -0.31
CA LYS A 155 -8.35 -14.90 1.07
C LYS A 155 -7.59 -13.76 1.77
N ILE A 156 -6.45 -13.36 1.24
CA ILE A 156 -5.66 -12.22 1.72
C ILE A 156 -6.31 -10.87 1.33
N ALA A 157 -7.07 -10.89 0.23
CA ALA A 157 -7.91 -9.84 -0.30
C ALA A 157 -9.39 -10.16 -0.02
N ARG A 158 -10.28 -9.18 -0.22
CA ARG A 158 -11.73 -9.36 -0.03
C ARG A 158 -12.47 -9.00 -1.31
N GLY A 159 -13.48 -9.79 -1.65
CA GLY A 159 -14.32 -9.56 -2.83
C GLY A 159 -13.81 -10.28 -4.08
N MET A 160 -14.21 -9.78 -5.24
CA MET A 160 -13.81 -10.35 -6.53
C MET A 160 -12.45 -9.78 -6.98
N VAL A 161 -11.78 -10.47 -7.90
CA VAL A 161 -10.53 -9.99 -8.53
C VAL A 161 -10.69 -8.58 -9.08
N TYR A 162 -11.84 -8.26 -9.68
CA TYR A 162 -12.10 -6.92 -10.20
C TYR A 162 -12.17 -5.84 -9.10
N ASP A 163 -12.74 -6.18 -7.95
CA ASP A 163 -12.79 -5.28 -6.80
C ASP A 163 -11.40 -5.06 -6.21
N GLU A 164 -10.60 -6.12 -6.16
CA GLU A 164 -9.21 -6.04 -5.75
C GLU A 164 -8.39 -5.12 -6.66
N MET A 165 -8.53 -5.25 -7.99
CA MET A 165 -7.83 -4.36 -8.94
C MET A 165 -8.24 -2.89 -8.79
N LYS A 166 -9.50 -2.62 -8.40
CA LYS A 166 -9.96 -1.25 -8.08
C LYS A 166 -9.36 -0.76 -6.76
N ALA A 167 -9.25 -1.62 -5.75
CA ALA A 167 -8.66 -1.31 -4.46
C ALA A 167 -7.17 -0.99 -4.61
N VAL A 168 -6.42 -1.85 -5.30
CA VAL A 168 -5.01 -1.63 -5.64
C VAL A 168 -4.83 -0.27 -6.32
N ARG A 169 -5.61 0.03 -7.38
CA ARG A 169 -5.54 1.34 -8.05
C ARG A 169 -5.80 2.53 -7.10
N ALA A 170 -6.68 2.36 -6.12
CA ALA A 170 -6.97 3.42 -5.17
C ALA A 170 -5.78 3.66 -4.23
N ASP A 171 -5.13 2.59 -3.78
CA ASP A 171 -3.90 2.67 -2.99
C ASP A 171 -2.77 3.35 -3.81
N GLU A 172 -2.62 3.02 -5.09
CA GLU A 172 -1.63 3.70 -5.97
C GLU A 172 -1.89 5.21 -6.09
N ALA A 173 -3.17 5.62 -6.08
CA ALA A 173 -3.51 7.03 -6.12
C ALA A 173 -3.14 7.73 -4.81
N GLU A 174 -3.29 7.05 -3.67
CA GLU A 174 -2.82 7.55 -2.37
C GLU A 174 -1.29 7.69 -2.37
N HIS A 175 -0.57 6.66 -2.84
CA HIS A 175 0.90 6.68 -2.92
C HIS A 175 1.41 7.77 -3.85
N ARG A 176 0.73 8.00 -4.99
CA ARG A 176 1.00 9.11 -5.91
C ARG A 176 0.91 10.46 -5.20
N ASP A 177 -0.25 10.75 -4.62
CA ASP A 177 -0.55 12.05 -4.04
C ASP A 177 0.37 12.32 -2.84
N PHE A 178 0.63 11.28 -2.04
CA PHE A 178 1.59 11.34 -0.96
C PHE A 178 3.00 11.66 -1.45
N ASN A 179 3.54 10.89 -2.40
CA ASN A 179 4.91 11.09 -2.87
C ASN A 179 5.09 12.44 -3.58
N HIS A 180 4.07 12.93 -4.29
CA HIS A 180 4.10 14.29 -4.82
C HIS A 180 4.12 15.36 -3.73
N ALA A 181 3.30 15.24 -2.69
CA ALA A 181 3.31 16.16 -1.55
C ALA A 181 4.67 16.16 -0.85
N MET A 182 5.24 14.97 -0.61
CA MET A 182 6.55 14.76 0.02
C MET A 182 7.69 15.49 -0.66
N SER A 183 7.67 15.58 -2.00
CA SER A 183 8.72 16.27 -2.75
C SER A 183 8.85 17.77 -2.43
N GLY A 184 7.81 18.38 -1.85
CA GLY A 184 7.79 19.80 -1.49
C GLY A 184 7.90 20.07 0.01
N LEU A 185 7.99 19.03 0.86
CA LEU A 185 8.00 19.22 2.30
C LEU A 185 9.39 19.62 2.83
N PRO A 186 9.45 20.51 3.83
CA PRO A 186 10.69 20.77 4.54
C PRO A 186 11.10 19.58 5.40
N ASP A 187 12.40 19.51 5.67
CA ASP A 187 13.10 18.46 6.40
C ASP A 187 12.61 18.13 7.82
N ASN A 188 11.79 19.00 8.40
CA ASN A 188 11.19 18.88 9.73
C ASN A 188 9.66 18.96 9.70
N ALA A 189 9.04 18.80 8.54
CA ALA A 189 7.60 18.79 8.41
C ALA A 189 6.98 17.74 9.35
N ILE A 190 5.82 18.09 9.91
CA ILE A 190 4.94 17.09 10.50
C ILE A 190 4.29 16.35 9.33
N ASN A 191 4.10 15.04 9.49
CA ASN A 191 3.43 14.25 8.47
C ASN A 191 2.04 14.86 8.15
N PRO A 192 1.79 15.23 6.88
CA PRO A 192 0.57 15.93 6.48
C PRO A 192 -0.70 15.06 6.55
N LEU A 193 -0.58 13.74 6.52
CA LEU A 193 -1.71 12.81 6.57
C LEU A 193 -1.91 12.20 7.97
N TYR A 194 -0.95 12.36 8.87
CA TYR A 194 -0.95 11.66 10.15
C TYR A 194 -0.17 12.41 11.20
N ASP A 195 -0.84 13.10 12.13
CA ASP A 195 -0.20 13.60 13.34
C ASP A 195 -0.17 12.50 14.42
N PRO A 196 1.02 12.03 14.85
CA PRO A 196 1.13 11.07 15.96
C PRO A 196 0.52 11.58 17.27
N GLY A 197 0.53 12.89 17.51
CA GLY A 197 -0.06 13.52 18.69
C GLY A 197 -1.57 13.30 18.73
N GLU A 198 -2.27 13.67 17.65
CA GLU A 198 -3.71 13.49 17.55
C GLU A 198 -4.13 12.02 17.71
N LYS A 199 -3.42 11.06 17.10
CA LYS A 199 -3.81 9.65 17.26
C LYS A 199 -3.61 9.14 18.67
N MET A 200 -2.53 9.54 19.35
CA MET A 200 -2.33 9.13 20.74
C MET A 200 -3.45 9.70 21.61
N ASP A 201 -3.86 10.94 21.38
CA ASP A 201 -4.98 11.57 22.08
C ASP A 201 -6.30 10.84 21.80
N VAL A 202 -6.56 10.44 20.55
CA VAL A 202 -7.75 9.64 20.18
C VAL A 202 -7.72 8.25 20.81
N MET A 203 -6.57 7.56 20.80
CA MET A 203 -6.41 6.25 21.42
C MET A 203 -6.58 6.31 22.94
N LEU A 204 -6.00 7.32 23.59
CA LEU A 204 -6.15 7.54 25.02
C LEU A 204 -7.60 7.87 25.39
N LYS A 205 -8.26 8.75 24.63
CA LYS A 205 -9.70 9.03 24.82
C LYS A 205 -10.52 7.76 24.73
N LYS A 206 -10.32 6.96 23.68
CA LYS A 206 -11.01 5.68 23.51
C LYS A 206 -10.72 4.70 24.66
N TYR A 207 -9.47 4.62 25.11
CA TYR A 207 -9.10 3.76 26.24
C TYR A 207 -9.78 4.20 27.54
N VAL A 208 -9.85 5.51 27.80
CA VAL A 208 -10.58 6.07 28.95
C VAL A 208 -12.07 5.81 28.84
N GLU A 209 -12.68 6.01 27.66
CA GLU A 209 -14.08 5.68 27.39
C GLU A 209 -14.38 4.19 27.65
N ASP A 210 -13.55 3.29 27.13
CA ASP A 210 -13.69 1.84 27.33
C ASP A 210 -13.56 1.45 28.83
N MET A 211 -12.72 2.15 29.60
CA MET A 211 -12.60 1.94 31.05
C MET A 211 -13.84 2.43 31.79
N MET A 212 -14.32 3.64 31.48
CA MET A 212 -15.52 4.22 32.08
C MET A 212 -16.76 3.37 31.79
N GLU A 213 -16.89 2.85 30.56
CA GLU A 213 -17.99 1.97 30.17
C GLU A 213 -17.95 0.63 30.94
N LYS A 214 -16.76 0.05 31.12
CA LYS A 214 -16.58 -1.16 31.94
C LYS A 214 -16.92 -0.93 33.41
N GLU A 215 -16.57 0.23 33.98
CA GLU A 215 -16.92 0.59 35.35
C GLU A 215 -18.42 0.86 35.53
N ALA A 216 -19.05 1.51 34.55
CA ALA A 216 -20.49 1.73 34.53
C ALA A 216 -21.26 0.41 34.43
N ASN A 217 -20.81 -0.55 33.60
CA ASN A 217 -21.41 -1.86 33.48
C ASN A 217 -21.27 -2.69 34.78
N LYS A 218 -20.13 -2.62 35.47
CA LYS A 218 -19.96 -3.22 36.80
C LYS A 218 -20.90 -2.63 37.86
N HIS A 219 -21.12 -1.32 37.84
CA HIS A 219 -22.06 -0.66 38.75
C HIS A 219 -23.53 -0.92 38.38
N GLY A 220 -23.85 -1.08 37.11
CA GLY A 220 -25.17 -1.48 36.62
C GLY A 220 -25.55 -2.90 37.04
N GLU A 221 -24.61 -3.85 36.99
CA GLU A 221 -24.80 -5.22 37.49
C GLU A 221 -25.04 -5.23 39.02
N ASN A 222 -24.28 -4.45 39.79
CA ASN A 222 -24.50 -4.31 41.25
C ASN A 222 -25.84 -3.65 41.62
N CYS A 223 -26.39 -2.78 40.76
CA CYS A 223 -27.72 -2.19 40.98
C CYS A 223 -28.87 -3.15 40.63
N SER A 224 -28.62 -4.17 39.80
CA SER A 224 -29.65 -5.19 39.47
C SER A 224 -29.91 -6.18 40.61
N CYS A 225 -28.91 -6.45 41.47
CA CYS A 225 -29.06 -7.30 42.66
C CYS A 225 -29.78 -6.60 43.82
N LEU A 226 -29.72 -5.27 43.93
CA LEU A 226 -30.36 -4.52 45.03
C LEU A 226 -31.85 -4.20 44.81
N ARG A 227 -32.36 -4.29 43.57
CA ARG A 227 -33.80 -4.12 43.28
C ARG A 227 -34.66 -5.36 43.57
N ARG A 228 -34.07 -6.49 43.95
CA ARG A 228 -34.81 -7.73 44.27
C ARG A 228 -35.07 -7.98 45.76
N CYS A 229 -34.57 -7.11 46.65
CA CYS A 229 -34.69 -7.31 48.11
C CYS A 229 -35.80 -6.50 48.80
N TYR A 230 -36.62 -5.72 48.09
CA TYR A 230 -37.79 -5.04 48.68
C TYR A 230 -39.04 -5.22 47.84
N CYS A 231 -39.48 -6.47 47.69
CA CYS A 231 -40.85 -6.76 47.29
C CYS A 231 -41.21 -8.19 47.68
N PHE A 232 -41.37 -8.48 48.97
CA PHE A 232 -42.24 -9.56 49.46
C PHE A 232 -42.46 -9.44 50.98
N ARG A 233 -43.72 -9.12 51.33
CA ARG A 233 -44.41 -9.16 52.63
C ARG A 233 -44.02 -8.16 53.71
#